data_AF-A0A973BS43-F1
#
_entry.id   AF-A0A973BS43-F1
#
_cell.length_a   1.000
_cell.length_b   1.000
_cell.length_c   1.000
_cell.angle_alpha   90.00
_cell.angle_beta   90.00
_cell.angle_gamma   90.00
#
_symmetry.space_group_name_H-M   'P 1'
#
loop_
_entity.id
_entity.type
_entity.pdbx_description
1 polymer ?
#
loop_
_entity_poly.entity_id
_entity_poly.type
_entity_poly.pdbx_seq_one_letter_code
_entity_poly.pdbx_strand_id
1 'polypeptide(L)' 'MEVGERMLVPVVGGTAIARLVAYPPPLEMEADSGCYVLADDDPSERWHCLFVPGE' A
#
# COMPACT_ATOMS: atom_id res chain seq x y z
N MET A 1 0.79 -15.91 4.45
CA MET A 1 -0.11 -14.89 5.02
C MET A 1 -1.53 -15.39 4.92
N GLU A 2 -2.31 -15.22 5.97
CA GLU A 2 -3.74 -15.58 5.96
C GLU A 2 -4.59 -14.37 5.54
N VAL A 3 -5.74 -14.61 4.90
CA VAL A 3 -6.66 -13.53 4.52
C VAL A 3 -7.14 -12.79 5.78
N GLY A 4 -7.02 -11.47 5.75
CA GLY A 4 -7.34 -10.59 6.87
C GLY A 4 -6.19 -10.33 7.84
N GLU A 5 -5.06 -11.02 7.72
CA GLU A 5 -3.86 -10.75 8.51
C GLU A 5 -3.35 -9.33 8.21
N ARG A 6 -2.96 -8.59 9.25
CA ARG A 6 -2.46 -7.22 9.10
C ARG A 6 -0.97 -7.24 8.77
N MET A 7 -0.59 -6.47 7.76
CA MET A 7 0.80 -6.30 7.34
C MET A 7 1.14 -4.84 7.08
N LEU A 8 2.43 -4.51 7.23
CA LEU A 8 2.97 -3.23 6.82
C LEU A 8 3.47 -3.35 5.39
N VAL A 9 2.97 -2.49 4.51
CA VAL A 9 3.44 -2.35 3.14
C VAL A 9 4.27 -1.06 3.05
N PRO A 10 5.55 -1.11 2.65
CA PRO A 10 6.38 0.07 2.45
C PRO A 10 5.75 1.06 1.47
N VAL A 11 5.95 2.35 1.73
CA VAL A 11 5.46 3.43 0.87
C VAL A 11 6.63 4.14 0.20
N VAL A 12 6.49 4.44 -1.08
CA VAL A 12 7.40 5.28 -1.85
C VAL A 12 6.68 6.56 -2.29
N GLY A 13 7.33 7.72 -2.09
CA GLY A 13 6.83 9.02 -2.56
C GLY A 13 5.84 9.76 -1.66
N GLY A 14 5.49 9.21 -0.48
CA GLY A 14 4.60 9.84 0.50
C GLY A 14 5.32 10.32 1.77
N THR A 15 4.58 10.95 2.68
CA THR A 15 5.09 11.35 4.02
C THR A 15 5.20 10.18 4.99
N ALA A 16 4.47 9.09 4.73
CA ALA A 16 4.54 7.86 5.49
C ALA A 16 5.60 6.93 4.90
N ILE A 17 6.33 6.21 5.77
CA ILE A 17 7.33 5.21 5.37
C ILE A 17 6.71 3.84 5.07
N ALA A 18 5.51 3.56 5.59
CA ALA A 18 4.75 2.33 5.40
C ALA A 18 3.27 2.53 5.75
N ARG A 19 2.40 1.62 5.29
CA ARG A 19 0.97 1.59 5.57
C ARG A 19 0.54 0.23 6.10
N LEU A 20 -0.30 0.24 7.14
CA LEU A 20 -0.89 -0.98 7.70
C LEU A 20 -2.15 -1.36 6.92
N VAL A 21 -2.18 -2.58 6.36
CA VAL A 21 -3.26 -3.08 5.50
C VAL A 21 -3.59 -4.54 5.83
N ALA A 22 -4.75 -5.03 5.41
CA ALA A 22 -5.10 -6.45 5.51
C ALA A 22 -4.61 -7.21 4.27
N TYR A 23 -4.22 -8.48 4.42
CA TYR A 23 -3.88 -9.37 3.31
C TYR A 23 -5.15 -9.94 2.62
N PRO A 24 -5.20 -10.02 1.28
CA PRO A 24 -4.29 -9.37 0.35
C PRO A 24 -4.53 -7.84 0.36
N PRO A 25 -3.46 -7.03 0.23
CA PRO A 25 -3.58 -5.59 0.22
C PRO A 25 -4.47 -5.13 -0.94
N PRO A 26 -5.33 -4.13 -0.72
CA PRO A 26 -6.09 -3.53 -1.80
C PRO A 26 -5.16 -2.82 -2.79
N LEU A 27 -5.56 -2.83 -4.08
CA LEU A 27 -4.80 -2.18 -5.15
C LEU A 27 -4.73 -0.66 -4.96
N GLU A 28 -5.82 -0.07 -4.46
CA GLU A 28 -5.94 1.38 -4.24
C GLU A 28 -6.46 1.65 -2.83
N MET A 29 -5.91 2.66 -2.19
CA MET A 29 -6.26 3.06 -0.84
C MET A 29 -6.29 4.58 -0.71
N GLU A 30 -7.50 5.12 -0.54
CA GLU A 30 -7.69 6.56 -0.34
C GLU A 30 -6.92 7.09 0.87
N ALA A 31 -6.47 8.33 0.75
CA ALA A 31 -5.84 9.11 1.81
C ALA A 31 -6.27 10.57 1.70
N ASP A 32 -6.18 11.32 2.79
CA ASP A 32 -6.67 12.71 2.85
C ASP A 32 -6.08 13.64 1.77
N SER A 33 -4.86 13.36 1.29
CA SER A 33 -4.13 14.17 0.32
C SER A 33 -3.83 13.45 -1.00
N GLY A 34 -4.48 12.31 -1.26
CA GLY A 34 -4.23 11.54 -2.48
C GLY A 34 -4.61 10.07 -2.35
N CYS A 35 -3.92 9.21 -3.07
CA CYS A 35 -4.16 7.77 -3.05
C CYS A 35 -2.85 7.02 -2.91
N TYR A 36 -2.86 5.92 -2.16
CA TYR A 36 -1.77 4.95 -2.19
C TYR A 36 -2.17 3.84 -3.15
N VAL A 37 -1.35 3.63 -4.17
CA VAL A 37 -1.54 2.59 -5.18
C VAL A 37 -0.53 1.49 -4.92
N LEU A 38 -1.00 0.27 -4.70
CA LEU A 38 -0.14 -0.90 -4.62
C LEU A 38 0.55 -1.08 -5.97
N ALA A 39 1.86 -0.92 -5.98
CA ALA A 39 2.69 -1.31 -7.09
C ALA A 39 3.06 -2.79 -6.86
N ASP A 40 2.30 -3.72 -7.45
CA ASP A 40 2.81 -4.79 -8.33
C ASP A 40 1.98 -6.09 -8.42
N ASP A 41 2.28 -6.81 -9.51
CA ASP A 41 1.96 -8.20 -9.91
C ASP A 41 2.97 -9.26 -9.35
N ASP A 42 3.93 -8.86 -8.47
CA ASP A 42 5.03 -9.69 -7.94
C ASP A 42 4.62 -10.50 -6.68
N PRO A 43 5.44 -11.49 -6.21
CA PRO A 43 5.15 -12.26 -5.00
C PRO A 43 5.06 -11.34 -3.77
N SER A 44 4.20 -11.72 -2.82
CA SER A 44 3.80 -10.90 -1.66
C SER A 44 4.94 -10.33 -0.79
N GLU A 45 6.16 -10.88 -0.90
CA GLU A 45 7.35 -10.40 -0.18
C GLU A 45 7.93 -9.09 -0.71
N ARG A 46 7.48 -8.61 -1.89
CA ARG A 46 8.01 -7.41 -2.56
C ARG A 46 7.00 -6.29 -2.77
N TRP A 47 5.81 -6.43 -2.18
CA TRP A 47 4.78 -5.41 -2.28
C TRP A 47 5.23 -4.09 -1.68
N HIS A 48 4.95 -3.02 -2.42
CA HIS A 48 5.12 -1.64 -1.97
C HIS A 48 4.00 -0.80 -2.57
N CYS A 49 3.70 0.32 -1.94
CA CYS A 49 2.70 1.26 -2.43
C CYS A 49 3.36 2.56 -2.87
N LEU A 50 2.90 3.11 -3.98
CA LEU A 50 3.23 4.44 -4.45
C LEU A 50 2.19 5.43 -3.92
N PHE A 51 2.65 6.54 -3.36
CA PHE A 51 1.74 7.64 -3.05
C PHE A 51 1.56 8.53 -4.28
N VAL A 52 0.32 8.69 -4.70
CA VAL A 52 -0.11 9.57 -5.79
C VAL A 52 -0.85 10.75 -5.15
N PRO A 53 -0.30 11.97 -5.19
CA PRO A 53 -0.98 13.15 -4.64
C PRO A 53 -2.27 13.46 -5.42
N GLY A 54 -3.31 13.88 -4.71
CA GLY A 54 -4.50 14.46 -5.33
C GLY A 54 -4.23 15.85 -5.90
N GLU A 55 -4.95 16.22 -6.96
CA GLU A 55 -4.90 17.57 -7.56
C GLU A 55 -5.50 18.65 -6.64
#